data_AF-A0ABC8WDI5-F1
#
_entry.id   AF-A0ABC8WDI5-F1
#
_cell.length_a   1.000
_cell.length_b   1.000
_cell.length_c   1.000
_cell.angle_alpha   90.00
_cell.angle_beta   90.00
_cell.angle_gamma   90.00
#
_symmetry.space_group_name_H-M   'P 1'
#
loop_
_entity.id
_entity.type
_entity.pdbx_description
1 polymer ?
#
loop_
_entity_poly.entity_id
_entity_poly.type
_entity_poly.pdbx_seq_one_letter_code
_entity_poly.pdbx_strand_id
1 'polypeptide(L)' 'MESSSRKNLPPSGSQQPLHVAEADEEDESVKQLNECATIYLSLQDCLIESNRNWKACQAHVQALKACQAKRNKNDQT' A
#
# COMPACT_ATOMS: atom_id res chain seq x y z
N MET A 1 27.86 -1.00 -48.88
CA MET A 1 27.90 -2.35 -49.45
C MET A 1 27.45 -3.33 -48.38
N GLU A 2 26.38 -4.06 -48.68
CA GLU A 2 25.88 -5.30 -48.06
C GLU A 2 26.94 -6.42 -47.96
N SER A 3 26.74 -7.62 -47.36
CA SER A 3 25.64 -8.28 -46.58
C SER A 3 26.24 -9.53 -45.86
N SER A 4 25.63 -10.24 -44.90
CA SER A 4 24.61 -9.94 -43.86
C SER A 4 24.42 -11.22 -43.00
N SER A 5 25.14 -11.39 -41.88
CA SER A 5 25.07 -12.61 -41.05
C SER A 5 23.79 -12.72 -40.22
N ARG A 6 22.71 -13.14 -40.89
CA ARG A 6 21.48 -13.65 -40.27
C ARG A 6 21.75 -15.04 -39.67
N LYS A 7 21.17 -15.32 -38.48
CA LYS A 7 20.45 -16.57 -38.09
C LYS A 7 20.39 -16.77 -36.56
N ASN A 8 19.39 -16.16 -35.91
CA ASN A 8 18.32 -16.87 -35.18
C ASN A 8 17.53 -15.90 -34.29
N LEU A 9 16.22 -15.89 -34.48
CA LEU A 9 15.26 -15.15 -33.66
C LEU A 9 14.16 -16.12 -33.21
N PRO A 10 14.00 -16.41 -31.92
CA PRO A 10 12.73 -16.91 -31.40
C PRO A 10 11.77 -15.71 -31.24
N PRO A 11 10.60 -15.70 -31.89
CA PRO A 11 9.56 -14.74 -31.58
C PRO A 11 8.81 -15.22 -30.33
N SER A 12 9.15 -14.66 -29.16
CA SER A 12 8.33 -14.87 -27.97
C SER A 12 8.16 -13.58 -27.17
N GLY A 13 6.94 -13.06 -27.26
CA GLY A 13 6.17 -12.53 -26.15
C GLY A 13 6.85 -11.63 -25.12
N SER A 14 6.41 -10.37 -25.14
CA SER A 14 6.14 -9.60 -23.93
C SER A 14 7.34 -9.28 -23.03
N GLN A 15 7.81 -8.05 -23.15
CA GLN A 15 8.60 -7.40 -22.10
C GLN A 15 7.83 -7.50 -20.78
N GLN A 16 8.36 -8.25 -19.81
CA GLN A 16 7.89 -8.21 -18.44
C GLN A 16 8.95 -7.54 -17.57
N PRO A 17 8.70 -6.31 -17.11
CA PRO A 17 9.35 -5.77 -15.93
C PRO A 17 8.95 -6.61 -14.71
N LEU A 18 9.65 -7.72 -14.47
CA LEU A 18 9.42 -8.62 -13.32
C LEU A 18 10.03 -8.07 -12.01
N HIS A 19 9.82 -6.79 -11.76
CA HIS A 19 9.83 -6.24 -10.41
C HIS A 19 8.44 -5.67 -10.15
N VAL A 20 7.60 -6.60 -9.70
CA VAL A 20 6.20 -6.41 -9.32
C VAL A 20 6.04 -5.31 -8.26
N ALA A 21 4.88 -4.67 -8.28
CA ALA A 21 4.51 -3.64 -7.32
C ALA A 21 4.39 -4.21 -5.90
N GLU A 22 5.27 -3.79 -4.99
CA GLU A 22 5.16 -4.07 -3.54
C GLU A 22 5.81 -2.96 -2.69
N ALA A 23 5.78 -1.71 -3.15
CA ALA A 23 6.44 -0.58 -2.47
C ALA A 23 5.72 0.78 -2.57
N ASP A 24 4.49 0.83 -3.09
CA ASP A 24 3.63 2.04 -3.06
C ASP A 24 2.14 1.63 -3.10
N GLU A 25 1.75 0.66 -2.26
CA GLU A 25 0.34 0.55 -1.80
C GLU A 25 0.12 1.46 -0.58
N GLU A 26 0.80 2.61 -0.55
CA GLU A 26 0.66 3.61 0.50
C GLU A 26 -0.68 4.35 0.31
N ASP A 27 -1.68 3.92 1.09
CA ASP A 27 -2.72 4.79 1.64
C ASP A 27 -3.93 5.23 0.79
N GLU A 28 -4.28 4.53 -0.29
CA GLU A 28 -5.67 4.64 -0.83
C GLU A 28 -6.73 4.27 0.23
N SER A 29 -6.40 3.40 1.19
CA SER A 29 -7.26 3.10 2.35
C SER A 29 -7.46 4.29 3.31
N VAL A 30 -6.58 5.29 3.28
CA VAL A 30 -6.53 6.40 4.25
C VAL A 30 -7.30 7.61 3.78
N LYS A 31 -7.37 7.87 2.46
CA LYS A 31 -8.37 8.81 1.92
C LYS A 31 -9.80 8.45 2.31
N GLN A 32 -10.10 7.15 2.46
CA GLN A 32 -11.43 6.68 2.85
C GLN A 32 -11.73 6.78 4.34
N LEU A 33 -10.75 7.06 5.21
CA LEU A 33 -10.96 6.98 6.65
C LEU A 33 -11.92 8.03 7.21
N ASN A 34 -12.00 9.22 6.60
CA ASN A 34 -12.91 10.32 6.99
C ASN A 34 -12.92 10.58 8.52
N GLU A 35 -13.95 10.12 9.24
CA GLU A 35 -14.10 10.20 10.70
C GLU A 35 -12.96 9.53 11.49
N CYS A 36 -12.30 8.54 10.89
CA CYS A 36 -11.18 7.79 11.45
C CYS A 36 -9.81 8.40 11.07
N ALA A 37 -9.76 9.41 10.19
CA ALA A 37 -8.50 9.97 9.69
C ALA A 37 -7.64 10.59 10.82
N THR A 38 -8.28 11.24 11.80
CA THR A 38 -7.60 11.76 12.99
C THR A 38 -6.85 10.66 13.76
N ILE A 39 -7.45 9.47 13.91
CA ILE A 39 -6.84 8.33 14.60
C ILE A 39 -5.63 7.80 13.81
N TYR A 40 -5.71 7.84 12.48
CA TYR A 40 -4.63 7.43 11.61
C TYR A 40 -3.45 8.41 11.61
N LEU A 41 -3.71 9.71 11.63
CA LEU A 41 -2.65 10.72 11.83
C LEU A 41 -1.97 10.51 13.19
N SER A 42 -2.73 10.28 14.28
CA SER A 42 -2.14 9.94 15.59
C SER A 42 -1.35 8.63 15.58
N LEU A 43 -1.71 7.65 14.74
CA LEU A 43 -0.91 6.44 14.52
C LEU A 43 0.41 6.76 13.79
N GLN A 44 0.39 7.60 12.76
CA GLN A 44 1.60 8.07 12.08
C GLN A 44 2.54 8.82 13.03
N ASP A 45 2.02 9.81 13.78
CA ASP A 45 2.80 10.57 14.78
C ASP A 45 3.44 9.63 15.80
N CYS A 46 2.68 8.66 16.31
CA CYS A 46 3.20 7.65 17.23
C CYS A 46 4.29 6.78 16.58
N LEU A 47 4.15 6.39 15.31
CA LEU A 47 5.15 5.61 14.59
C LEU A 47 6.42 6.42 14.34
N ILE A 48 6.33 7.72 14.11
CA ILE A 48 7.49 8.62 13.97
C ILE A 48 8.23 8.68 15.31
N GLU A 49 7.55 9.01 16.41
CA GLU A 49 8.13 9.12 17.74
C GLU A 49 8.70 7.78 18.26
N SER A 50 8.01 6.67 17.96
CA SER A 50 8.38 5.33 18.44
C SER A 50 9.40 4.62 17.54
N ASN A 51 10.12 5.32 16.65
CA ASN A 51 11.08 4.75 15.70
C ASN A 51 10.48 3.55 14.90
N ARG A 52 9.28 3.76 14.35
CA ARG A 52 8.42 2.80 13.61
C ARG A 52 7.96 1.57 14.41
N ASN A 53 8.03 1.60 15.74
CA ASN A 53 7.57 0.51 16.61
C ASN A 53 6.04 0.47 16.76
N TRP A 54 5.36 -0.25 15.86
CA TRP A 54 3.90 -0.41 15.88
C TRP A 54 3.33 -1.03 17.17
N LYS A 55 4.14 -1.76 17.96
CA LYS A 55 3.71 -2.31 19.25
C LYS A 55 3.60 -1.23 20.33
N ALA A 56 4.44 -0.20 20.30
CA ALA A 56 4.27 0.97 21.16
C ALA A 56 2.96 1.71 20.82
N CYS A 57 2.62 1.75 19.53
CA CYS A 57 1.40 2.37 19.00
C CYS A 57 0.14 1.50 19.04
N GLN A 58 0.16 0.40 19.79
CA GLN A 58 -0.92 -0.61 19.75
C GLN A 58 -2.30 -0.05 20.16
N ALA A 59 -2.36 1.00 20.98
CA ALA A 59 -3.60 1.72 21.29
C ALA A 59 -4.21 2.39 20.04
N HIS A 60 -3.40 3.12 19.26
CA HIS A 60 -3.82 3.75 18.01
C HIS A 60 -4.26 2.72 16.96
N VAL A 61 -3.53 1.59 16.86
CA VAL A 61 -3.91 0.47 15.96
C VAL A 61 -5.27 -0.13 16.34
N GLN A 62 -5.56 -0.30 17.64
CA GLN A 62 -6.87 -0.79 18.09
C GLN A 62 -7.99 0.22 17.85
N ALA A 63 -7.75 1.51 18.14
CA ALA A 63 -8.71 2.58 17.89
C ALA A 63 -9.06 2.69 16.40
N LEU A 64 -8.05 2.58 15.51
CA LEU A 64 -8.24 2.61 14.07
C LEU A 64 -9.12 1.45 13.58
N LYS A 65 -8.81 0.21 14.02
CA LYS A 65 -9.61 -0.98 13.72
C LYS A 65 -11.05 -0.86 14.21
N ALA A 66 -11.25 -0.35 15.43
CA ALA A 66 -12.59 -0.14 16.00
C ALA A 66 -13.40 0.89 15.19
N CYS A 67 -12.75 1.96 14.75
CA CYS A 67 -13.36 3.01 13.93
C CYS A 67 -13.75 2.49 12.54
N GLN A 68 -12.84 1.81 11.84
CA GLN A 68 -13.13 1.14 10.55
C GLN A 68 -14.28 0.11 10.70
N ALA A 69 -14.25 -0.71 11.75
CA ALA A 69 -15.31 -1.70 12.02
C ALA A 69 -16.66 -1.09 12.40
N LYS A 70 -16.72 0.20 12.74
CA LYS A 70 -17.97 0.96 12.92
C LYS A 70 -18.44 1.53 11.57
N ARG A 71 -17.54 2.14 10.80
CA ARG A 71 -17.82 2.66 9.45
C ARG A 71 -18.39 1.60 8.52
N ASN A 72 -17.78 0.40 8.48
CA ASN A 72 -18.24 -0.72 7.66
C ASN A 72 -19.66 -1.23 8.00
N LYS A 73 -20.21 -0.90 9.19
CA LYS A 73 -21.60 -1.18 9.56
C LYS A 73 -22.55 -0.08 9.10
N ASN A 74 -22.11 1.18 9.18
CA ASN A 74 -22.87 2.34 8.74
C ASN A 74 -23.00 2.40 7.21
N ASP A 75 -22.00 1.92 6.46
CA ASP A 75 -21.97 1.89 4.99
C ASP A 75 -22.90 0.80 4.39
N GLN A 76 -23.39 -0.13 5.23
CA GLN A 76 -24.23 -1.27 4.85
C GLN A 76 -25.72 -1.09 5.22
N THR A 77 -26.13 0.09 5.69
CA THR A 77 -27.51 0.40 6.11
C THR A 77 -28.11 1.53 5.27
#